data_AF-A0A9W8SA62-F1
#
_entry.id   AF-A0A9W8SA62-F1
#
_cell.length_a   1.000
_cell.length_b   1.000
_cell.length_c   1.000
_cell.angle_alpha   90.00
_cell.angle_beta   90.00
_cell.angle_gamma   90.00
#
_symmetry.space_group_name_H-M   'P 1'
#
loop_
_entity.id
_entity.type
_entity.pdbx_description
1 polymer ?
#
loop_
_entity_poly.entity_id
_entity_poly.type
_entity_poly.pdbx_seq_one_letter_code
_entity_poly.pdbx_strand_id
1 'polypeptide(L)'
;MNSSRTVNPQWCQSRTYAVSRGPKAPLRPPPRAPKAESRPDMFDINKITTRTFEEPIRAIGGFFDELKPEECHVYASKFADAIKNGADPYNAKLSGENDIPLEILHEVAALLWLARPTAATHAFSTAMWASASEAGYHISTVSLGRCLMMSGGWGKLQGLKRVEDRFRQIVSEGKDQNALTAEGESFYKAGRYEAAVRILKRALSLNDFDFDWRDDCQMCLGQSYLKLGRTAEARQVFEALGGARIPDADAELARMLRKTNPDAARQRMYSAAIGGRRDMFSQLAELELEQEAQVTDSESKKDHQRWAMEWFRLADPSVKF
;
A
#
# COMPACT_ATOMS: atom_id res chain seq x y z
N MET A 1 3.54 -24.92 -61.91
CA MET A 1 4.03 -23.72 -62.62
C MET A 1 3.03 -23.38 -63.72
N ASN A 2 2.62 -22.11 -63.75
CA ASN A 2 1.82 -21.40 -64.76
C ASN A 2 0.53 -22.04 -65.29
N SER A 3 -0.61 -21.41 -64.97
CA SER A 3 -1.57 -21.10 -66.02
C SER A 3 -2.46 -19.91 -65.63
N SER A 4 -2.23 -18.80 -66.33
CA SER A 4 -3.09 -17.63 -66.40
C SER A 4 -4.39 -17.99 -67.14
N ARG A 5 -5.54 -17.56 -66.64
CA ARG A 5 -6.74 -17.36 -67.47
C ARG A 5 -7.51 -16.13 -67.02
N THR A 6 -7.55 -15.16 -67.92
CA THR A 6 -8.51 -14.07 -67.96
C THR A 6 -9.57 -14.35 -69.03
N VAL A 7 -10.72 -13.70 -68.83
CA VAL A 7 -11.79 -13.30 -69.78
C VAL A 7 -13.03 -14.22 -69.96
N ASN A 8 -14.10 -13.82 -69.25
CA ASN A 8 -15.52 -13.57 -69.60
C ASN A 8 -16.03 -13.96 -71.02
N PRO A 9 -17.33 -14.34 -71.25
CA PRO A 9 -18.45 -13.38 -71.19
C PRO A 9 -19.91 -13.92 -70.97
N GLN A 10 -20.84 -12.97 -70.78
CA GLN A 10 -22.27 -12.98 -71.21
C GLN A 10 -23.34 -13.79 -70.45
N TRP A 11 -24.57 -13.30 -70.19
CA TRP A 11 -25.24 -11.98 -70.13
C TRP A 11 -26.68 -12.26 -69.59
N CYS A 12 -27.31 -11.29 -68.89
CA CYS A 12 -28.75 -11.11 -68.63
C CYS A 12 -29.59 -12.10 -67.78
N GLN A 13 -30.16 -11.59 -66.68
CA GLN A 13 -31.63 -11.36 -66.57
C GLN A 13 -32.01 -10.49 -65.34
N SER A 14 -32.61 -9.34 -65.66
CA SER A 14 -33.77 -8.68 -65.05
C SER A 14 -33.89 -8.53 -63.52
N ARG A 15 -33.92 -7.27 -63.04
CA ARG A 15 -34.94 -6.79 -62.08
C ARG A 15 -35.00 -5.25 -62.00
N THR A 16 -36.00 -4.73 -62.70
CA THR A 16 -36.96 -3.68 -62.31
C THR A 16 -36.48 -2.49 -61.47
N TYR A 17 -36.49 -1.32 -62.11
CA TYR A 17 -36.67 -0.02 -61.47
C TYR A 17 -38.08 0.10 -60.90
N ALA A 18 -38.20 0.50 -59.62
CA ALA A 18 -39.45 1.04 -59.09
C ALA A 18 -39.18 2.06 -57.97
N VAL A 19 -39.35 3.33 -58.36
CA VAL A 19 -40.09 4.42 -57.70
C VAL A 19 -39.76 4.80 -56.24
N SER A 20 -39.35 6.06 -56.12
CA SER A 20 -39.26 6.89 -54.94
C SER A 20 -40.51 6.85 -54.04
N ARG A 21 -40.31 6.58 -52.74
CA ARG A 21 -41.31 6.86 -51.70
C ARG A 21 -40.67 7.61 -50.53
N GLY A 22 -41.13 8.86 -50.35
CA GLY A 22 -41.26 9.51 -49.04
C GLY A 22 -40.06 10.32 -48.52
N PRO A 23 -40.33 11.37 -47.71
CA PRO A 23 -39.27 12.18 -47.11
C PRO A 23 -38.46 11.32 -46.13
N LYS A 24 -37.12 11.39 -46.25
CA LYS A 24 -36.18 10.71 -45.36
C LYS A 24 -36.43 11.14 -43.92
N ALA A 25 -36.70 10.18 -43.04
CA ALA A 25 -36.67 10.39 -41.60
C ALA A 25 -35.30 10.99 -41.20
N PRO A 26 -35.25 11.97 -40.28
CA PRO A 26 -33.99 12.58 -39.90
C PRO A 26 -33.04 11.53 -39.33
N LEU A 27 -31.80 11.55 -39.83
CA LEU A 27 -30.71 10.70 -39.34
C LEU A 27 -30.64 10.86 -37.82
N ARG A 28 -30.66 9.73 -37.09
CA ARG A 28 -30.45 9.74 -35.64
C ARG A 28 -29.15 10.48 -35.37
N PRO A 29 -29.13 11.47 -34.46
CA PRO A 29 -27.87 12.10 -34.06
C PRO A 29 -26.93 11.02 -33.54
N PRO A 30 -25.61 11.17 -33.76
CA PRO A 30 -24.63 10.23 -33.22
C PRO A 30 -24.85 10.08 -31.71
N PRO A 31 -24.64 8.88 -31.14
CA PRO A 31 -24.82 8.67 -29.71
C PRO A 31 -24.00 9.74 -28.97
N ARG A 32 -24.69 10.46 -28.08
CA ARG A 32 -24.10 11.50 -27.25
C ARG A 32 -22.88 10.88 -26.57
N ALA A 33 -21.71 11.51 -26.69
CA ALA A 33 -20.52 11.08 -25.96
C ALA A 33 -20.92 10.82 -24.50
N PRO A 34 -20.50 9.69 -23.89
CA PRO A 34 -20.89 9.38 -22.53
C PRO A 34 -20.61 10.61 -21.67
N LYS A 35 -21.67 11.15 -21.05
CA LYS A 35 -21.50 12.21 -20.05
C LYS A 35 -20.50 11.66 -19.05
N ALA A 36 -19.41 12.39 -18.81
CA ALA A 36 -18.50 12.10 -17.72
C ALA A 36 -19.38 11.85 -16.48
N GLU A 37 -19.34 10.62 -15.94
CA GLU A 37 -19.95 10.34 -14.66
C GLU A 37 -19.37 11.36 -13.71
N SER A 38 -20.20 12.29 -13.26
CA SER A 38 -19.74 13.27 -12.29
C SER A 38 -19.25 12.45 -11.09
N ARG A 39 -17.99 12.63 -10.71
CA ARG A 39 -17.38 12.07 -9.50
C ARG A 39 -17.26 13.14 -8.39
N PRO A 40 -18.18 14.12 -8.19
CA PRO A 40 -17.88 15.28 -7.35
C PRO A 40 -17.74 14.88 -5.87
N ASP A 41 -18.44 13.82 -5.44
CA ASP A 41 -18.53 13.46 -4.02
C ASP A 41 -17.26 12.81 -3.44
N MET A 42 -16.37 12.28 -4.30
CA MET A 42 -15.12 11.63 -3.88
C MET A 42 -14.01 12.65 -3.55
N PHE A 43 -14.04 13.82 -4.18
CA PHE A 43 -13.05 14.90 -3.99
C PHE A 43 -13.65 16.09 -3.24
N ASP A 44 -14.57 15.81 -2.31
CA ASP A 44 -15.16 16.82 -1.44
C ASP A 44 -14.18 17.20 -0.34
N ILE A 45 -13.58 18.39 -0.47
CA ILE A 45 -12.61 18.93 0.49
C ILE A 45 -13.20 19.05 1.90
N ASN A 46 -14.52 19.23 2.07
CA ASN A 46 -15.13 19.35 3.40
C ASN A 46 -15.01 18.07 4.24
N LYS A 47 -14.67 16.93 3.62
CA LYS A 47 -14.41 15.66 4.29
C LYS A 47 -12.96 15.53 4.78
N ILE A 48 -12.09 16.45 4.36
CA ILE A 48 -10.69 16.55 4.79
C ILE A 48 -10.57 17.80 5.64
N THR A 49 -10.09 17.67 6.87
CA THR A 49 -9.94 18.81 7.80
C THR A 49 -8.49 18.90 8.25
N THR A 50 -8.10 20.00 8.87
CA THR A 50 -6.78 20.12 9.53
C THR A 50 -6.50 18.93 10.47
N ARG A 51 -7.53 18.47 11.20
CA ARG A 51 -7.45 17.32 12.10
C ARG A 51 -7.12 16.00 11.40
N THR A 52 -7.43 15.88 10.10
CA THR A 52 -7.08 14.71 9.29
C THR A 52 -5.56 14.48 9.25
N PHE A 53 -4.76 15.55 9.36
CA PHE A 53 -3.30 15.51 9.28
C PHE A 53 -2.60 15.44 10.64
N GLU A 54 -3.26 15.81 11.74
CA GLU A 54 -2.65 15.86 13.08
C GLU A 54 -2.11 14.52 13.56
N GLU A 55 -2.90 13.44 13.39
CA GLU A 55 -2.54 12.10 13.86
C GLU A 55 -1.38 11.51 13.03
N PRO A 56 -1.42 11.53 11.68
CA PRO A 56 -0.28 11.13 10.85
C PRO A 56 1.01 11.89 11.13
N ILE A 57 0.97 13.24 11.20
CA ILE A 57 2.17 14.05 11.45
C ILE A 57 2.79 13.69 12.81
N ARG A 58 1.96 13.53 13.84
CA ARG A 58 2.43 13.11 15.17
C ARG A 58 3.04 11.71 15.16
N ALA A 59 2.45 10.78 14.42
CA ALA A 59 2.89 9.39 14.38
C ALA A 59 4.22 9.21 13.64
N ILE A 60 4.49 10.03 12.63
CA ILE A 60 5.64 9.89 11.74
C ILE A 60 6.91 10.58 12.28
N GLY A 61 6.76 11.56 13.20
CA GLY A 61 7.83 12.17 14.00
C GLY A 61 9.18 12.41 13.31
N GLY A 62 9.47 13.64 12.86
CA GLY A 62 10.78 13.98 12.29
C GLY A 62 10.84 13.98 10.76
N PHE A 63 10.07 13.12 10.08
CA PHE A 63 10.14 12.96 8.62
C PHE A 63 9.39 14.04 7.83
N PHE A 64 8.40 14.70 8.44
CA PHE A 64 7.61 15.78 7.80
C PHE A 64 7.57 17.05 8.66
N ASP A 65 8.60 17.28 9.49
CA ASP A 65 8.63 18.38 10.48
C ASP A 65 8.49 19.78 9.85
N GLU A 66 8.59 19.88 8.52
CA GLU A 66 8.40 21.12 7.77
C GLU A 66 6.94 21.45 7.48
N LEU A 67 6.03 20.46 7.38
CA LEU A 67 4.64 20.67 7.00
C LEU A 67 3.69 20.63 8.20
N LYS A 68 3.03 21.75 8.46
CA LYS A 68 1.98 21.83 9.49
C LYS A 68 0.65 21.28 8.98
N PRO A 69 -0.22 20.78 9.87
CA PRO A 69 -1.57 20.32 9.50
C PRO A 69 -2.36 21.34 8.66
N GLU A 70 -2.24 22.64 8.97
CA GLU A 70 -2.91 23.71 8.26
C GLU A 70 -2.39 23.87 6.83
N GLU A 71 -1.09 23.74 6.62
CA GLU A 71 -0.44 23.83 5.30
C GLU A 71 -0.86 22.63 4.44
N CYS A 72 -0.87 21.43 5.01
CA CYS A 72 -1.38 20.23 4.33
C CYS A 72 -2.82 20.41 3.85
N HIS A 73 -3.68 20.97 4.71
CA HIS A 73 -5.06 21.25 4.34
C HIS A 73 -5.17 22.30 3.22
N VAL A 74 -4.32 23.33 3.22
CA VAL A 74 -4.26 24.33 2.13
C VAL A 74 -3.88 23.66 0.80
N TYR A 75 -2.87 22.80 0.79
CA TYR A 75 -2.48 22.08 -0.43
C TYR A 75 -3.57 21.11 -0.91
N ALA A 76 -4.23 20.39 0.01
CA ALA A 76 -5.39 19.56 -0.34
C ALA A 76 -6.54 20.38 -0.93
N SER A 77 -6.79 21.59 -0.38
CA SER A 77 -7.81 22.50 -0.90
C SER A 77 -7.49 22.98 -2.31
N LYS A 78 -6.24 23.42 -2.57
CA LYS A 78 -5.79 23.80 -3.92
C LYS A 78 -5.97 22.68 -4.93
N PHE A 79 -5.64 21.44 -4.54
CA PHE A 79 -5.82 20.27 -5.39
C PHE A 79 -7.30 19.99 -5.67
N ALA A 80 -8.16 20.09 -4.65
CA ALA A 80 -9.61 19.95 -4.80
C ALA A 80 -10.19 21.02 -5.74
N ASP A 81 -9.75 22.27 -5.61
CA ASP A 81 -10.18 23.38 -6.45
C ASP A 81 -9.74 23.19 -7.90
N ALA A 82 -8.52 22.68 -8.14
CA ALA A 82 -8.07 22.32 -9.49
C ALA A 82 -9.00 21.28 -10.14
N ILE A 83 -9.37 20.23 -9.41
CA ILE A 83 -10.32 19.21 -9.91
C ILE A 83 -11.70 19.80 -10.16
N LYS A 84 -12.20 20.61 -9.23
CA LYS A 84 -13.50 21.29 -9.36
C LYS A 84 -13.54 22.21 -10.58
N ASN A 85 -12.41 22.79 -10.95
CA ASN A 85 -12.22 23.62 -12.14
C ASN A 85 -11.94 22.82 -13.42
N GLY A 86 -12.04 21.48 -13.37
CA GLY A 86 -12.01 20.60 -14.55
C GLY A 86 -10.70 19.87 -14.79
N ALA A 87 -9.73 19.92 -13.86
CA ALA A 87 -8.53 19.09 -13.95
C ALA A 87 -8.87 17.60 -13.83
N ASP A 88 -8.17 16.74 -14.58
CA ASP A 88 -8.25 15.29 -14.40
C ASP A 88 -7.58 14.91 -13.07
N PRO A 89 -8.28 14.27 -12.11
CA PRO A 89 -7.71 13.92 -10.81
C PRO A 89 -6.46 13.03 -10.88
N TYR A 90 -6.30 12.23 -11.94
CA TYR A 90 -5.14 11.32 -12.06
C TYR A 90 -4.01 11.89 -12.92
N ASN A 91 -4.18 13.10 -13.45
CA ASN A 91 -3.21 13.79 -14.28
C ASN A 91 -3.40 15.32 -14.14
N ALA A 92 -3.53 15.79 -12.91
CA ALA A 92 -3.82 17.18 -12.64
C ALA A 92 -2.58 18.03 -12.96
N LYS A 93 -2.70 18.92 -13.95
CA LYS A 93 -1.66 19.90 -14.27
C LYS A 93 -1.84 21.14 -13.41
N LEU A 94 -1.19 21.12 -12.26
CA LEU A 94 -1.20 22.19 -11.29
C LEU A 94 -0.32 23.34 -11.80
N SER A 95 -0.88 24.56 -11.84
CA SER A 95 -0.17 25.77 -12.28
C SER A 95 -0.89 27.02 -11.76
N GLY A 96 -0.18 28.15 -11.73
CA GLY A 96 -0.72 29.43 -11.25
C GLY A 96 -1.10 29.36 -9.77
N GLU A 97 -2.34 29.75 -9.44
CA GLU A 97 -2.83 29.78 -8.05
C GLU A 97 -2.90 28.39 -7.40
N ASN A 98 -3.00 27.33 -8.22
CA ASN A 98 -3.04 25.94 -7.77
C ASN A 98 -1.68 25.25 -7.83
N ASP A 99 -0.58 25.98 -8.00
CA ASP A 99 0.75 25.39 -8.03
C ASP A 99 1.10 24.74 -6.68
N ILE A 100 1.62 23.52 -6.74
CA ILE A 100 2.04 22.70 -5.60
C ILE A 100 3.33 21.99 -6.02
N PRO A 101 4.46 22.16 -5.29
CA PRO A 101 5.67 21.40 -5.53
C PRO A 101 5.42 19.88 -5.48
N LEU A 102 6.12 19.11 -6.31
CA LEU A 102 5.85 17.67 -6.47
C LEU A 102 6.15 16.88 -5.20
N GLU A 103 7.16 17.32 -4.46
CA GLU A 103 7.55 16.83 -3.14
C GLU A 103 6.37 17.02 -2.18
N ILE A 104 5.88 18.24 -2.03
CA ILE A 104 4.74 18.56 -1.15
C ILE A 104 3.47 17.80 -1.56
N LEU A 105 3.21 17.67 -2.87
CA LEU A 105 2.09 16.89 -3.38
C LEU A 105 2.20 15.41 -2.99
N HIS A 106 3.41 14.85 -2.99
CA HIS A 106 3.69 13.50 -2.52
C HIS A 106 3.49 13.34 -1.01
N GLU A 107 4.02 14.27 -0.22
CA GLU A 107 3.96 14.23 1.24
C GLU A 107 2.52 14.33 1.75
N VAL A 108 1.74 15.28 1.21
CA VAL A 108 0.33 15.43 1.55
C VAL A 108 -0.47 14.18 1.17
N ALA A 109 -0.15 13.54 0.05
CA ALA A 109 -0.75 12.27 -0.35
C ALA A 109 -0.41 11.13 0.63
N ALA A 110 0.85 11.05 1.10
CA ALA A 110 1.28 10.08 2.09
C ALA A 110 0.58 10.29 3.45
N LEU A 111 0.48 11.54 3.90
CA LEU A 111 -0.25 11.88 5.14
C LEU A 111 -1.74 11.53 5.05
N LEU A 112 -2.38 11.79 3.90
CA LEU A 112 -3.77 11.40 3.66
C LEU A 112 -3.96 9.88 3.65
N TRP A 113 -2.99 9.14 3.12
CA TRP A 113 -3.03 7.67 3.14
C TRP A 113 -2.91 7.11 4.57
N LEU A 114 -2.07 7.73 5.41
CA LEU A 114 -1.87 7.34 6.81
C LEU A 114 -2.98 7.83 7.75
N ALA A 115 -3.75 8.83 7.33
CA ALA A 115 -4.92 9.29 8.05
C ALA A 115 -5.98 8.18 8.15
N ARG A 116 -6.97 8.41 9.03
CA ARG A 116 -8.10 7.49 9.18
C ARG A 116 -8.75 7.21 7.81
N PRO A 117 -8.91 5.94 7.42
CA PRO A 117 -9.32 5.60 6.07
C PRO A 117 -10.78 6.01 5.84
N THR A 118 -10.98 6.90 4.89
CA THR A 118 -12.28 7.32 4.36
C THR A 118 -12.22 7.27 2.85
N ALA A 119 -13.37 7.25 2.18
CA ALA A 119 -13.40 7.32 0.71
C ALA A 119 -12.69 8.57 0.17
N ALA A 120 -12.79 9.71 0.88
CA ALA A 120 -12.15 10.95 0.50
C ALA A 120 -10.62 10.88 0.67
N THR A 121 -10.12 10.44 1.83
CA THR A 121 -8.67 10.36 2.07
C THR A 121 -7.98 9.42 1.08
N HIS A 122 -8.61 8.28 0.74
CA HIS A 122 -8.12 7.38 -0.30
C HIS A 122 -8.19 7.98 -1.70
N ALA A 123 -9.27 8.70 -2.04
CA ALA A 123 -9.40 9.34 -3.35
C ALA A 123 -8.34 10.42 -3.54
N PHE A 124 -8.17 11.32 -2.57
CA PHE A 124 -7.19 12.40 -2.61
C PHE A 124 -5.75 11.85 -2.67
N SER A 125 -5.37 10.93 -1.76
CA SER A 125 -4.02 10.34 -1.78
C SER A 125 -3.69 9.68 -3.13
N THR A 126 -4.60 8.87 -3.65
CA THR A 126 -4.43 8.21 -4.95
C THR A 126 -4.28 9.22 -6.09
N ALA A 127 -5.14 10.24 -6.13
CA ALA A 127 -5.15 11.26 -7.18
C ALA A 127 -3.89 12.15 -7.15
N MET A 128 -3.47 12.57 -5.97
CA MET A 128 -2.26 13.37 -5.78
C MET A 128 -1.01 12.61 -6.17
N TRP A 129 -0.83 11.36 -5.72
CA TRP A 129 0.29 10.54 -6.18
C TRP A 129 0.23 10.27 -7.67
N ALA A 130 -0.95 9.97 -8.25
CA ALA A 130 -1.08 9.75 -9.69
C ALA A 130 -0.68 10.99 -10.49
N SER A 131 -1.10 12.19 -10.05
CA SER A 131 -0.77 13.46 -10.69
C SER A 131 0.72 13.79 -10.57
N ALA A 132 1.32 13.64 -9.39
CA ALA A 132 2.77 13.81 -9.20
C ALA A 132 3.57 12.82 -10.05
N SER A 133 3.07 11.59 -10.14
CA SER A 133 3.64 10.52 -10.95
C SER A 133 3.59 10.87 -12.45
N GLU A 134 2.45 11.35 -12.98
CA GLU A 134 2.36 11.85 -14.38
C GLU A 134 3.29 13.06 -14.64
N ALA A 135 3.57 13.88 -13.63
CA ALA A 135 4.54 14.96 -13.70
C ALA A 135 6.02 14.50 -13.64
N GLY A 136 6.27 13.19 -13.50
CA GLY A 136 7.61 12.61 -13.51
C GLY A 136 8.22 12.36 -12.12
N TYR A 137 7.48 12.57 -11.03
CA TYR A 137 7.96 12.31 -9.69
C TYR A 137 7.96 10.81 -9.39
N HIS A 138 9.13 10.17 -9.48
CA HIS A 138 9.27 8.72 -9.41
C HIS A 138 8.85 8.15 -8.04
N ILE A 139 9.14 8.85 -6.94
CA ILE A 139 8.75 8.41 -5.58
C ILE A 139 7.23 8.24 -5.46
N SER A 140 6.43 9.15 -6.04
CA SER A 140 4.97 8.99 -6.12
C SER A 140 4.53 7.79 -6.94
N THR A 141 5.28 7.44 -7.98
CA THR A 141 5.02 6.23 -8.78
C THR A 141 5.21 4.97 -7.94
N VAL A 142 6.28 4.93 -7.15
CA VAL A 142 6.62 3.81 -6.26
C VAL A 142 5.61 3.68 -5.13
N SER A 143 5.29 4.77 -4.42
CA SER A 143 4.29 4.75 -3.33
C SER A 143 2.90 4.35 -3.83
N LEU A 144 2.42 4.94 -4.93
CA LEU A 144 1.12 4.54 -5.48
C LEU A 144 1.13 3.09 -5.99
N GLY A 145 2.22 2.64 -6.60
CA GLY A 145 2.37 1.25 -7.02
C GLY A 145 2.23 0.27 -5.85
N ARG A 146 2.94 0.53 -4.73
CA ARG A 146 2.82 -0.24 -3.48
C ARG A 146 1.38 -0.23 -2.97
N CYS A 147 0.75 0.94 -2.86
CA CYS A 147 -0.63 1.06 -2.38
C CYS A 147 -1.64 0.28 -3.23
N LEU A 148 -1.51 0.31 -4.57
CA LEU A 148 -2.37 -0.45 -5.47
C LEU A 148 -2.19 -1.96 -5.29
N MET A 149 -0.96 -2.45 -5.11
CA MET A 149 -0.70 -3.86 -4.83
C MET A 149 -1.26 -4.27 -3.46
N MET A 150 -1.09 -3.41 -2.44
CA MET A 150 -1.51 -3.71 -1.08
C MET A 150 -3.04 -3.74 -0.91
N SER A 151 -3.75 -2.85 -1.60
CA SER A 151 -5.22 -2.76 -1.62
C SER A 151 -5.88 -3.71 -2.63
N GLY A 152 -5.08 -4.40 -3.47
CA GLY A 152 -5.58 -5.22 -4.57
C GLY A 152 -6.22 -4.41 -5.70
N GLY A 153 -5.93 -3.11 -5.80
CA GLY A 153 -6.33 -2.21 -6.90
C GLY A 153 -5.48 -2.33 -8.17
N TRP A 154 -4.32 -2.98 -8.08
CA TRP A 154 -3.40 -3.19 -9.21
C TRP A 154 -4.08 -3.89 -10.40
N GLY A 155 -3.97 -3.29 -11.59
CA GLY A 155 -4.56 -3.76 -12.85
C GLY A 155 -6.06 -3.51 -12.99
N LYS A 156 -6.74 -2.98 -11.97
CA LYS A 156 -8.20 -2.79 -11.97
C LYS A 156 -8.63 -1.39 -12.41
N LEU A 157 -7.81 -0.38 -12.12
CA LEU A 157 -8.15 1.02 -12.34
C LEU A 157 -7.57 1.51 -13.68
N GLN A 158 -8.40 1.56 -14.73
CA GLN A 158 -7.97 1.96 -16.08
C GLN A 158 -7.27 3.33 -16.11
N GLY A 159 -7.71 4.28 -15.27
CA GLY A 159 -7.09 5.61 -15.15
C GLY A 159 -5.67 5.61 -14.59
N LEU A 160 -5.22 4.51 -13.95
CA LEU A 160 -3.91 4.39 -13.32
C LEU A 160 -2.94 3.49 -14.09
N LYS A 161 -3.35 2.97 -15.26
CA LYS A 161 -2.52 2.06 -16.06
C LYS A 161 -1.13 2.63 -16.36
N ARG A 162 -1.03 3.94 -16.62
CA ARG A 162 0.25 4.62 -16.87
C ARG A 162 1.17 4.61 -15.66
N VAL A 163 0.63 4.79 -14.45
CA VAL A 163 1.40 4.68 -13.21
C VAL A 163 1.94 3.27 -13.05
N GLU A 164 1.10 2.25 -13.30
CA GLU A 164 1.54 0.85 -13.23
C GLU A 164 2.61 0.51 -14.26
N ASP A 165 2.48 1.03 -15.49
CA ASP A 165 3.48 0.85 -16.55
C ASP A 165 4.82 1.48 -16.13
N ARG A 166 4.80 2.69 -15.56
CA ARG A 166 5.99 3.38 -15.04
C ARG A 166 6.59 2.67 -13.83
N PHE A 167 5.77 2.17 -12.91
CA PHE A 167 6.24 1.34 -11.79
C PHE A 167 6.95 0.08 -12.29
N ARG A 168 6.36 -0.63 -13.26
CA ARG A 168 7.00 -1.83 -13.87
C ARG A 168 8.33 -1.48 -14.54
N GLN A 169 8.44 -0.32 -15.16
CA GLN A 169 9.70 0.17 -15.71
C GLN A 169 10.75 0.36 -14.60
N ILE A 170 10.43 1.09 -13.53
CA ILE A 170 11.35 1.31 -12.39
C ILE A 170 11.83 -0.02 -11.80
N VAL A 171 10.92 -0.97 -11.59
CA VAL A 171 11.25 -2.31 -11.10
C VAL A 171 12.18 -3.05 -12.07
N SER A 172 11.93 -2.95 -13.38
CA SER A 172 12.74 -3.64 -14.39
C SER A 172 14.18 -3.11 -14.47
N GLU A 173 14.38 -1.83 -14.22
CA GLU A 173 15.72 -1.23 -14.08
C GLU A 173 16.45 -1.80 -12.86
N GLY A 174 15.69 -2.07 -11.79
CA GLY A 174 16.10 -2.83 -10.62
C GLY A 174 17.26 -2.20 -9.85
N LYS A 175 17.20 -0.87 -9.76
CA LYS A 175 18.11 0.00 -8.99
C LYS A 175 17.41 0.72 -7.83
N ASP A 176 16.08 0.77 -7.84
CA ASP A 176 15.29 1.42 -6.79
C ASP A 176 14.93 0.41 -5.69
N GLN A 177 15.44 0.64 -4.48
CA GLN A 177 15.25 -0.27 -3.34
C GLN A 177 13.80 -0.34 -2.87
N ASN A 178 13.09 0.79 -2.92
CA ASN A 178 11.70 0.89 -2.49
C ASN A 178 10.78 0.18 -3.50
N ALA A 179 10.99 0.37 -4.80
CA ALA A 179 10.24 -0.31 -5.86
C ALA A 179 10.44 -1.83 -5.80
N LEU A 180 11.68 -2.30 -5.61
CA LEU A 180 11.98 -3.72 -5.45
C LEU A 180 11.34 -4.30 -4.17
N THR A 181 11.28 -3.51 -3.10
CA THR A 181 10.61 -3.90 -1.86
C THR A 181 9.11 -4.08 -2.08
N ALA A 182 8.44 -3.13 -2.75
CA ALA A 182 7.03 -3.23 -3.09
C ALA A 182 6.71 -4.43 -4.00
N GLU A 183 7.58 -4.75 -4.96
CA GLU A 183 7.44 -5.97 -5.77
C GLU A 183 7.58 -7.24 -4.91
N GLY A 184 8.54 -7.26 -3.98
CA GLY A 184 8.74 -8.36 -3.04
C GLY A 184 7.53 -8.62 -2.15
N GLU A 185 6.93 -7.57 -1.59
CA GLU A 185 5.69 -7.65 -0.82
C GLU A 185 4.53 -8.22 -1.65
N SER A 186 4.44 -7.82 -2.92
CA SER A 186 3.44 -8.33 -3.85
C SER A 186 3.61 -9.83 -4.11
N PHE A 187 4.85 -10.31 -4.32
CA PHE A 187 5.12 -11.74 -4.42
C PHE A 187 4.80 -12.48 -3.13
N TYR A 188 5.14 -11.92 -1.97
CA TYR A 188 4.80 -12.51 -0.67
C TYR A 188 3.29 -12.67 -0.51
N LYS A 189 2.51 -11.62 -0.80
CA LYS A 189 1.04 -11.65 -0.76
C LYS A 189 0.44 -12.66 -1.74
N ALA A 190 1.07 -12.86 -2.89
CA ALA A 190 0.67 -13.86 -3.88
C ALA A 190 1.12 -15.29 -3.52
N GLY A 191 1.77 -15.51 -2.37
CA GLY A 191 2.28 -16.82 -1.95
C GLY A 191 3.54 -17.27 -2.70
N ARG A 192 4.18 -16.39 -3.47
CA ARG A 192 5.39 -16.66 -4.26
C ARG A 192 6.64 -16.35 -3.44
N TYR A 193 6.82 -17.07 -2.34
CA TYR A 193 7.80 -16.73 -1.30
C TYR A 193 9.26 -16.77 -1.78
N GLU A 194 9.65 -17.71 -2.64
CA GLU A 194 11.02 -17.73 -3.20
C GLU A 194 11.28 -16.53 -4.10
N ALA A 195 10.27 -16.07 -4.86
CA ALA A 195 10.39 -14.87 -5.67
C ALA A 195 10.54 -13.63 -4.79
N ALA A 196 9.75 -13.54 -3.72
CA ALA A 196 9.86 -12.49 -2.70
C ALA A 196 11.27 -12.47 -2.09
N VAL A 197 11.80 -13.60 -1.62
CA VAL A 197 13.15 -13.69 -1.06
C VAL A 197 14.20 -13.17 -2.04
N ARG A 198 14.15 -13.58 -3.32
CA ARG A 198 15.15 -13.13 -4.31
C ARG A 198 15.12 -11.61 -4.51
N ILE A 199 13.94 -11.03 -4.67
CA ILE A 199 13.82 -9.60 -4.97
C ILE A 199 14.11 -8.73 -3.74
N LEU A 200 13.69 -9.14 -2.54
CA LEU A 200 13.96 -8.44 -1.29
C LEU A 200 15.46 -8.48 -0.94
N LYS A 201 16.14 -9.63 -1.13
CA LYS A 201 17.60 -9.69 -0.99
C LYS A 201 18.31 -8.77 -1.98
N ARG A 202 17.81 -8.66 -3.21
CA ARG A 202 18.35 -7.73 -4.19
C ARG A 202 18.18 -6.29 -3.70
N ALA A 203 16.99 -5.91 -3.23
CA ALA A 203 16.75 -4.59 -2.65
C ALA A 203 17.75 -4.27 -1.53
N LEU A 204 17.95 -5.20 -0.58
CA LEU A 204 18.89 -5.03 0.55
C LEU A 204 20.37 -5.03 0.14
N SER A 205 20.72 -5.56 -1.04
CA SER A 205 22.10 -5.57 -1.54
C SER A 205 22.52 -4.27 -2.22
N LEU A 206 21.55 -3.42 -2.57
CA LEU A 206 21.83 -2.08 -3.06
C LEU A 206 22.26 -1.22 -1.86
N ASN A 207 23.36 -0.47 -2.01
CA ASN A 207 23.84 0.47 -1.01
C ASN A 207 23.47 1.88 -1.47
N ASP A 208 22.18 2.20 -1.45
CA ASP A 208 21.71 3.58 -1.60
C ASP A 208 21.39 4.17 -0.21
N PHE A 209 21.48 5.48 -0.11
CA PHE A 209 21.18 6.21 1.13
C PHE A 209 19.66 6.38 1.31
N ASP A 210 18.88 6.38 0.22
CA ASP A 210 17.45 6.67 0.22
C ASP A 210 16.58 5.39 0.29
N PHE A 211 16.86 4.53 1.28
CA PHE A 211 16.13 3.28 1.50
C PHE A 211 15.09 3.37 2.63
N ASP A 212 14.06 4.18 2.42
CA ASP A 212 12.98 4.41 3.39
C ASP A 212 12.28 3.13 3.85
N TRP A 213 12.13 2.13 2.98
CA TRP A 213 11.42 0.89 3.30
C TRP A 213 12.35 -0.26 3.69
N ARG A 214 13.54 0.04 4.21
CA ARG A 214 14.50 -1.00 4.63
C ARG A 214 13.90 -1.95 5.67
N ASP A 215 13.24 -1.42 6.68
CA ASP A 215 12.68 -2.23 7.77
C ASP A 215 11.51 -3.09 7.27
N ASP A 216 10.62 -2.53 6.44
CA ASP A 216 9.55 -3.25 5.74
C ASP A 216 10.12 -4.39 4.88
N CYS A 217 11.19 -4.11 4.14
CA CYS A 217 11.88 -5.08 3.29
C CYS A 217 12.42 -6.26 4.10
N GLN A 218 13.10 -5.98 5.21
CA GLN A 218 13.61 -7.00 6.13
C GLN A 218 12.48 -7.78 6.81
N MET A 219 11.41 -7.10 7.24
CA MET A 219 10.23 -7.76 7.82
C MET A 219 9.60 -8.73 6.83
N CYS A 220 9.36 -8.29 5.59
CA CYS A 220 8.81 -9.14 4.54
C CYS A 220 9.75 -10.31 4.18
N LEU A 221 11.06 -10.08 4.19
CA LEU A 221 12.06 -11.12 3.94
C LEU A 221 12.04 -12.20 5.04
N GLY A 222 12.05 -11.79 6.31
CA GLY A 222 11.96 -12.71 7.45
C GLY A 222 10.67 -13.54 7.43
N GLN A 223 9.54 -12.90 7.15
CA GLN A 223 8.26 -13.59 6.98
C GLN A 223 8.26 -14.55 5.78
N SER A 224 8.87 -14.17 4.66
CA SER A 224 9.02 -15.04 3.50
C SER A 224 9.85 -16.29 3.83
N TYR A 225 10.94 -16.14 4.58
CA TYR A 225 11.72 -17.29 5.06
C TYR A 225 10.92 -18.21 5.98
N LEU A 226 10.13 -17.65 6.91
CA LEU A 226 9.22 -18.44 7.75
C LEU A 226 8.24 -19.28 6.94
N LYS A 227 7.61 -18.69 5.91
CA LYS A 227 6.68 -19.40 5.02
C LYS A 227 7.35 -20.52 4.22
N LEU A 228 8.66 -20.44 4.02
CA LEU A 228 9.48 -21.47 3.38
C LEU A 228 10.07 -22.51 4.35
N GLY A 229 9.78 -22.41 5.65
CA GLY A 229 10.37 -23.27 6.68
C GLY A 229 11.86 -22.98 6.95
N ARG A 230 12.39 -21.87 6.45
CA ARG A 230 13.78 -21.42 6.62
C ARG A 230 13.94 -20.64 7.93
N THR A 231 13.71 -21.34 9.04
CA THR A 231 13.63 -20.72 10.37
C THR A 231 14.94 -20.06 10.81
N ALA A 232 16.10 -20.63 10.43
CA ALA A 232 17.40 -20.09 10.80
C ALA A 232 17.67 -18.73 10.12
N GLU A 233 17.42 -18.63 8.81
CA GLU A 233 17.57 -17.36 8.08
C GLU A 233 16.55 -16.32 8.55
N ALA A 234 15.29 -16.72 8.80
CA ALA A 234 14.28 -15.82 9.33
C ALA A 234 14.70 -15.23 10.68
N ARG A 235 15.23 -16.06 11.59
CA ARG A 235 15.72 -15.63 12.89
C ARG A 235 16.82 -14.59 12.79
N GLN A 236 17.81 -14.80 11.92
CA GLN A 236 18.90 -13.83 11.71
C GLN A 236 18.37 -12.46 11.26
N VAL A 237 17.39 -12.46 10.34
CA VAL A 237 16.77 -11.21 9.87
C VAL A 237 16.04 -10.51 11.01
N PHE A 238 15.23 -11.22 11.79
CA PHE A 238 14.49 -10.60 12.89
C PHE A 238 15.40 -10.18 14.05
N GLU A 239 16.50 -10.88 14.34
CA GLU A 239 17.49 -10.48 15.35
C GLU A 239 18.13 -9.13 15.00
N ALA A 240 18.42 -8.89 13.73
CA ALA A 240 18.91 -7.60 13.26
C ALA A 240 17.87 -6.47 13.45
N LEU A 241 16.60 -6.75 13.14
CA LEU A 241 15.49 -5.80 13.29
C LEU A 241 15.09 -5.54 14.74
N GLY A 242 15.13 -6.56 15.60
CA GLY A 242 14.80 -6.42 17.03
C GLY A 242 15.78 -5.53 17.78
N GLY A 243 16.97 -5.26 17.23
CA GLY A 243 17.87 -4.21 17.72
C GLY A 243 17.35 -2.79 17.48
N ALA A 244 16.52 -2.60 16.45
CA ALA A 244 15.91 -1.33 16.07
C ALA A 244 14.55 -1.07 16.73
N ARG A 245 14.13 -1.91 17.69
CA ARG A 245 12.85 -1.81 18.42
C ARG A 245 11.60 -1.87 17.53
N ILE A 246 11.63 -2.67 16.47
CA ILE A 246 10.46 -2.94 15.64
C ILE A 246 9.55 -3.97 16.37
N PRO A 247 8.34 -3.59 16.83
CA PRO A 247 7.50 -4.45 17.68
C PRO A 247 7.12 -5.77 17.00
N ASP A 248 6.90 -5.73 15.69
CA ASP A 248 6.57 -6.93 14.91
C ASP A 248 7.73 -7.92 14.82
N ALA A 249 8.97 -7.42 14.70
CA ALA A 249 10.16 -8.26 14.71
C ALA A 249 10.36 -8.93 16.07
N ASP A 250 10.18 -8.18 17.17
CA ASP A 250 10.23 -8.71 18.53
C ASP A 250 9.15 -9.78 18.76
N ALA A 251 7.94 -9.57 18.24
CA ALA A 251 6.87 -10.56 18.31
C ALA A 251 7.20 -11.86 17.56
N GLU A 252 7.81 -11.78 16.38
CA GLU A 252 8.24 -12.98 15.64
C GLU A 252 9.39 -13.71 16.35
N LEU A 253 10.39 -12.97 16.86
CA LEU A 253 11.49 -13.55 17.65
C LEU A 253 10.99 -14.24 18.90
N ALA A 254 10.06 -13.61 19.63
CA ALA A 254 9.46 -14.19 20.81
C ALA A 254 8.86 -15.57 20.54
N ARG A 255 8.10 -15.71 19.44
CA ARG A 255 7.49 -16.99 19.06
C ARG A 255 8.53 -18.04 18.69
N MET A 256 9.60 -17.65 18.00
CA MET A 256 10.72 -18.54 17.69
C MET A 256 11.44 -19.03 18.96
N LEU A 257 11.61 -18.14 19.94
CA LEU A 257 12.36 -18.41 21.17
C LEU A 257 11.54 -19.17 22.22
N ARG A 258 10.20 -19.14 22.18
CA ARG A 258 9.28 -19.66 23.21
C ARG A 258 9.68 -21.05 23.74
N LYS A 259 10.11 -21.96 22.85
CA LYS A 259 10.50 -23.33 23.23
C LYS A 259 11.96 -23.49 23.65
N THR A 260 12.87 -22.68 23.10
CA THR A 260 14.32 -22.85 23.28
C THR A 260 14.91 -21.96 24.36
N ASN A 261 14.29 -20.79 24.59
CA ASN A 261 14.69 -19.81 25.58
C ASN A 261 13.45 -18.99 26.03
N PRO A 262 12.64 -19.53 26.96
CA PRO A 262 11.42 -18.88 27.44
C PRO A 262 11.64 -17.49 28.05
N ASP A 263 12.76 -17.27 28.74
CA ASP A 263 13.06 -15.96 29.35
C ASP A 263 13.34 -14.90 28.29
N ALA A 264 14.14 -15.24 27.27
CA ALA A 264 14.36 -14.33 26.14
C ALA A 264 13.06 -14.09 25.36
N ALA A 265 12.22 -15.12 25.22
CA ALA A 265 10.90 -14.98 24.60
C ALA A 265 10.02 -13.99 25.41
N ARG A 266 9.97 -14.13 26.74
CA ARG A 266 9.25 -13.22 27.64
C ARG A 266 9.68 -11.77 27.45
N GLN A 267 10.99 -11.50 27.44
CA GLN A 267 11.53 -10.14 27.25
C GLN A 267 11.11 -9.54 25.90
N ARG A 268 11.18 -10.34 24.83
CA ARG A 268 10.78 -9.92 23.48
C ARG A 268 9.28 -9.68 23.37
N MET A 269 8.45 -10.55 23.95
CA MET A 269 6.99 -10.34 24.00
C MET A 269 6.64 -9.05 24.73
N TYR A 270 7.29 -8.78 25.87
CA TYR A 270 7.06 -7.54 26.62
C TYR A 270 7.45 -6.31 25.80
N SER A 271 8.62 -6.32 25.15
CA SER A 271 9.09 -5.25 24.25
C SER A 271 8.08 -4.98 23.12
N ALA A 272 7.61 -6.03 22.45
CA ALA A 272 6.60 -5.93 21.42
C ALA A 272 5.26 -5.40 21.97
N ALA A 273 4.84 -5.85 23.15
CA ALA A 273 3.59 -5.45 23.79
C ALA A 273 3.56 -3.94 24.09
N ILE A 274 4.63 -3.41 24.71
CA ILE A 274 4.76 -1.97 24.97
C ILE A 274 4.93 -1.16 23.68
N GLY A 275 5.46 -1.78 22.62
CA GLY A 275 5.54 -1.23 21.27
C GLY A 275 4.22 -1.21 20.50
N GLY A 276 3.11 -1.63 21.11
CA GLY A 276 1.77 -1.57 20.51
C GLY A 276 1.20 -2.92 20.04
N ARG A 277 1.99 -4.00 20.08
CA ARG A 277 1.50 -5.37 19.81
C ARG A 277 0.83 -5.97 21.02
N ARG A 278 -0.34 -5.42 21.37
CA ARG A 278 -1.11 -5.78 22.58
C ARG A 278 -1.42 -7.28 22.68
N ASP A 279 -1.55 -7.98 21.56
CA ASP A 279 -1.72 -9.44 21.51
C ASP A 279 -0.58 -10.20 22.23
N MET A 280 0.60 -9.59 22.33
CA MET A 280 1.72 -10.15 23.07
C MET A 280 1.48 -10.23 24.58
N PHE A 281 0.61 -9.40 25.17
CA PHE A 281 0.22 -9.58 26.57
C PHE A 281 -0.57 -10.88 26.77
N SER A 282 -1.44 -11.27 25.84
CA SER A 282 -2.09 -12.58 25.90
C SER A 282 -1.08 -13.72 25.79
N GLN A 283 -0.08 -13.59 24.91
CA GLN A 283 0.96 -14.61 24.76
C GLN A 283 1.89 -14.70 25.98
N LEU A 284 2.17 -13.57 26.65
CA LEU A 284 2.86 -13.55 27.93
C LEU A 284 2.07 -14.30 29.00
N ALA A 285 0.76 -14.09 29.07
CA ALA A 285 -0.10 -14.80 30.02
C ALA A 285 -0.06 -16.31 29.79
N GLU A 286 -0.17 -16.76 28.54
CA GLU A 286 -0.02 -18.17 28.19
C GLU A 286 1.35 -18.72 28.56
N LEU A 287 2.42 -17.95 28.32
CA LEU A 287 3.78 -18.36 28.67
C LEU A 287 3.92 -18.56 30.20
N GLU A 288 3.34 -17.68 31.01
CA GLU A 288 3.35 -17.85 32.48
C GLU A 288 2.60 -19.12 32.91
N LEU A 289 1.45 -19.43 32.30
CA LEU A 289 0.70 -20.66 32.59
C LEU A 289 1.48 -21.92 32.16
N GLU A 290 2.21 -21.86 31.05
CA GLU A 290 3.10 -22.94 30.61
C GLU A 290 4.25 -23.16 31.62
N GLN A 291 4.80 -22.10 32.20
CA GLN A 291 5.84 -22.18 33.22
C GLN A 291 5.28 -22.67 34.56
N GLU A 292 4.09 -22.21 34.96
CA GLU A 292 3.36 -22.70 36.14
C GLU A 292 3.21 -24.23 36.13
N ALA A 293 2.86 -24.78 34.97
CA ALA A 293 2.68 -26.23 34.79
C ALA A 293 4.00 -27.02 34.94
N GLN A 294 5.16 -26.37 34.76
CA GLN A 294 6.48 -26.99 34.85
C GLN A 294 7.10 -26.90 36.25
N VAL A 295 6.76 -25.86 37.02
CA VAL A 295 7.28 -25.70 38.40
C VAL A 295 6.52 -26.59 39.38
N THR A 296 7.19 -27.03 40.45
CA THR A 296 6.58 -27.91 41.47
C THR A 296 6.25 -27.19 42.77
N ASP A 297 6.95 -26.09 43.08
CA ASP A 297 6.79 -25.37 44.34
C ASP A 297 5.54 -24.48 44.31
N SER A 298 4.84 -24.43 45.45
CA SER A 298 3.56 -23.72 45.54
C SER A 298 3.69 -22.20 45.43
N GLU A 299 4.86 -21.63 45.71
CA GLU A 299 5.08 -20.19 45.68
C GLU A 299 5.26 -19.69 44.25
N SER A 300 6.17 -20.30 43.48
CA SER A 300 6.37 -20.00 42.06
C SER A 300 5.11 -20.25 41.24
N LYS A 301 4.33 -21.29 41.56
CA LYS A 301 3.01 -21.49 40.93
C LYS A 301 2.09 -20.29 41.13
N LYS A 302 1.98 -19.80 42.37
CA LYS A 302 1.13 -18.63 42.67
C LYS A 302 1.64 -17.38 41.97
N ASP A 303 2.96 -17.21 41.86
CA ASP A 303 3.54 -16.06 41.20
C ASP A 303 3.32 -16.08 39.68
N HIS A 304 3.49 -17.24 39.02
CA HIS A 304 3.13 -17.40 37.60
C HIS A 304 1.63 -17.13 37.36
N GLN A 305 0.75 -17.64 38.23
CA GLN A 305 -0.68 -17.35 38.14
C GLN A 305 -0.99 -15.86 38.27
N ARG A 306 -0.34 -15.15 39.21
CA ARG A 306 -0.50 -13.70 39.39
C ARG A 306 -0.07 -12.94 38.13
N TRP A 307 1.10 -13.26 37.59
CA TRP A 307 1.59 -12.62 36.37
C TRP A 307 0.70 -12.93 35.16
N ALA A 308 0.22 -14.16 35.02
CA ALA A 308 -0.73 -14.52 33.97
C ALA A 308 -1.99 -13.64 34.02
N MET A 309 -2.54 -13.44 35.22
CA MET A 309 -3.72 -12.58 35.41
C MET A 309 -3.43 -11.10 35.08
N GLU A 310 -2.29 -10.57 35.49
CA GLU A 310 -1.90 -9.19 35.13
C GLU A 310 -1.70 -9.02 33.63
N TRP A 311 -1.08 -9.99 32.97
CA TRP A 311 -0.91 -9.96 31.52
C TRP A 311 -2.25 -10.05 30.78
N PHE A 312 -3.19 -10.90 31.23
CA PHE A 312 -4.54 -10.90 30.67
C PHE A 312 -5.27 -9.57 30.88
N ARG A 313 -5.12 -8.95 32.06
CA ARG A 313 -5.68 -7.63 32.34
C ARG A 313 -5.11 -6.56 31.40
N LEU A 314 -3.81 -6.60 31.11
CA LEU A 314 -3.16 -5.68 30.17
C LEU A 314 -3.57 -5.95 28.72
N ALA A 315 -3.88 -7.19 28.37
CA ALA A 315 -4.39 -7.54 27.05
C ALA A 315 -5.80 -6.98 26.77
N ASP A 316 -6.62 -6.74 27.80
CA ASP A 316 -8.01 -6.30 27.64
C ASP A 316 -8.13 -4.84 27.14
N PRO A 317 -8.65 -4.60 25.92
CA PRO A 317 -8.76 -3.27 25.33
C PRO A 317 -9.65 -2.30 26.12
N SER A 318 -10.54 -2.79 26.99
CA SER A 318 -11.43 -1.98 27.81
C SER A 318 -10.74 -1.32 29.01
N VAL A 319 -9.60 -1.88 29.45
CA VAL A 319 -8.83 -1.36 30.57
C VAL A 319 -8.08 -0.09 30.12
N LYS A 320 -8.49 1.05 30.68
CA LYS A 320 -7.82 2.35 30.51
C LYS A 320 -6.70 2.51 31.52
N PHE A 321 -5.58 3.05 31.07
CA PHE A 321 -4.39 3.39 31.86
C PHE A 321 -4.09 4.87 31.73
#